data_AF-A0A087T6Y0-F1
#
_entry.id   AF-A0A087T6Y0-F1
#
_cell.length_a   1.000
_cell.length_b   1.000
_cell.length_c   1.000
_cell.angle_alpha   90.00
_cell.angle_beta   90.00
_cell.angle_gamma   90.00
#
_symmetry.space_group_name_H-M   'P 1'
#
loop_
_entity.id
_entity.type
_entity.pdbx_description
1 polymer ?
#
loop_
_entity_poly.entity_id
_entity_poly.type
_entity_poly.pdbx_seq_one_letter_code
_entity_poly.pdbx_strand_id
1 'polypeptide(L)'
;MQNLACQIDEDIGSKRFKAMNAEEALNLLETSTTLAGYKFRQFIKRHGHRCLKEFDLRSTPWYRNPKSLVKLLQNLCGTCERPVQKVDDDYDEIISQLRVPLDFKSRCFLKLLLPRCRRGVRGREAAKVIHPFCVHSN
;
A
#
# COMPACT_ATOMS: atom_id res chain seq x y z
N MET A 1 2.70 -1.46 1.66
CA MET A 1 3.28 -0.71 2.78
C MET A 1 2.74 -1.20 4.12
N GLN A 2 1.42 -1.32 4.33
CA GLN A 2 0.85 -1.88 5.58
C GLN A 2 1.43 -3.25 5.96
N ASN A 3 1.46 -4.24 5.04
CA ASN A 3 2.05 -5.56 5.33
C ASN A 3 3.52 -5.51 5.77
N LEU A 4 4.27 -4.49 5.34
CA LEU A 4 5.66 -4.30 5.74
C LEU A 4 5.74 -3.71 7.15
N ALA A 5 4.89 -2.71 7.47
CA ALA A 5 4.80 -2.15 8.81
C ALA A 5 4.34 -3.19 9.85
N CYS A 6 3.40 -4.08 9.50
CA CYS A 6 3.00 -5.19 10.37
C CYS A 6 4.18 -6.15 10.64
N GLN A 7 4.94 -6.51 9.60
CA GLN A 7 6.10 -7.40 9.79
C GLN A 7 7.20 -6.76 10.65
N ILE A 8 7.39 -5.44 10.52
CA ILE A 8 8.35 -4.71 11.35
C ILE A 8 7.90 -4.71 12.82
N ASP A 9 6.59 -4.58 13.07
CA ASP A 9 6.03 -4.68 14.41
C ASP A 9 6.21 -6.08 15.01
N GLU A 10 6.04 -7.14 14.22
CA GLU A 10 6.26 -8.53 14.63
C GLU A 10 7.74 -8.84 14.92
N ASP A 11 8.66 -8.43 14.03
CA ASP A 11 10.08 -8.82 14.12
C ASP A 11 10.90 -7.92 15.07
N ILE A 12 10.59 -6.62 15.13
CA ILE A 12 11.41 -5.60 15.84
C ILE A 12 10.64 -4.97 17.02
N GLY A 13 9.31 -4.90 16.92
CA GLY A 13 8.45 -4.21 17.88
C GLY A 13 8.29 -2.72 17.59
N SER A 14 7.05 -2.25 17.44
CA SER A 14 6.70 -0.87 17.11
C SER A 14 7.29 0.17 18.05
N LYS A 15 7.34 -0.10 19.37
CA LYS A 15 7.91 0.82 20.35
C LYS A 15 9.41 1.04 20.13
N ARG A 16 10.14 -0.05 19.86
CA ARG A 16 11.58 -0.02 19.62
C ARG A 16 11.89 0.64 18.27
N PHE A 17 11.10 0.33 17.26
CA PHE A 17 11.27 0.89 15.92
C PHE A 17 10.93 2.40 15.84
N LYS A 18 9.93 2.87 16.60
CA LYS A 18 9.59 4.30 16.71
C LYS A 18 10.62 5.11 17.52
N ALA A 19 11.26 4.48 18.51
CA ALA A 19 12.26 5.13 19.34
C ALA A 19 13.63 5.29 18.64
N MET A 20 13.92 4.46 17.63
CA MET A 20 15.17 4.57 16.85
C MET A 20 15.18 5.78 15.93
N ASN A 21 16.38 6.32 15.71
CA ASN A 21 16.56 7.37 14.72
C ASN A 21 16.38 6.80 13.30
N ALA A 22 15.97 7.64 12.34
CA ALA A 22 15.63 7.17 10.99
C ALA A 22 16.81 6.52 10.24
N GLU A 23 18.04 6.90 10.56
CA GLU A 23 19.27 6.30 10.00
C GLU A 23 19.59 4.95 10.62
N GLU A 24 19.42 4.82 11.94
CA GLU A 24 19.63 3.56 12.65
C GLU A 24 18.60 2.52 12.23
N ALA A 25 17.33 2.94 12.12
CA ALA A 25 16.25 2.10 11.63
C ALA A 25 16.48 1.66 10.17
N LEU A 26 17.02 2.54 9.32
CA LEU A 26 17.41 2.19 7.96
C LEU A 26 18.51 1.12 7.94
N ASN A 27 19.60 1.38 8.66
CA ASN A 27 20.73 0.44 8.73
C ASN A 27 20.27 -0.91 9.26
N LEU A 28 19.38 -0.93 10.25
CA LEU A 28 18.82 -2.17 10.78
C LEU A 28 17.98 -2.90 9.73
N LEU A 29 17.14 -2.22 8.95
CA LEU A 29 16.35 -2.86 7.89
C LEU A 29 17.20 -3.34 6.71
N GLU A 30 18.32 -2.66 6.42
CA GLU A 30 19.22 -3.05 5.34
C GLU A 30 20.12 -4.23 5.73
N THR A 31 20.65 -4.23 6.95
CA THR A 31 21.58 -5.26 7.47
C THR A 31 20.87 -6.45 8.10
N SER A 32 19.62 -6.32 8.53
CA SER A 32 18.89 -7.43 9.14
C SER A 32 18.62 -8.55 8.14
N THR A 33 18.81 -9.77 8.64
CA THR A 33 18.40 -11.03 8.01
C THR A 33 16.96 -11.41 8.34
N THR A 34 16.24 -10.57 9.10
CA THR A 34 14.85 -10.77 9.47
C THR A 34 13.93 -10.66 8.26
N LEU A 35 12.71 -11.21 8.39
CA LEU A 35 11.71 -11.18 7.32
C LEU A 35 11.31 -9.74 6.98
N ALA A 36 11.27 -8.85 7.98
CA ALA A 36 11.08 -7.41 7.81
C ALA A 36 12.16 -6.78 6.91
N GLY A 37 13.45 -7.08 7.13
CA GLY A 37 14.55 -6.58 6.30
C GLY A 37 14.47 -7.09 4.86
N TYR A 38 14.18 -8.37 4.67
CA TYR A 38 13.96 -8.94 3.33
C TYR A 38 12.79 -8.26 2.60
N LYS A 39 11.62 -8.13 3.25
CA LYS A 39 10.43 -7.48 2.68
C LYS A 39 10.69 -6.00 2.39
N PHE A 40 11.47 -5.31 3.21
CA PHE A 40 11.87 -3.92 2.98
C PHE A 40 12.71 -3.78 1.70
N ARG A 41 13.75 -4.60 1.54
CA ARG A 41 14.59 -4.62 0.33
C ARG A 41 13.77 -4.95 -0.93
N GLN A 42 12.88 -5.93 -0.84
CA GLN A 42 11.98 -6.29 -1.94
C GLN A 42 11.00 -5.15 -2.28
N PHE A 43 10.50 -4.45 -1.26
CA PHE A 43 9.62 -3.29 -1.42
C PHE A 43 10.35 -2.14 -2.12
N ILE A 44 11.56 -1.80 -1.70
CA ILE A 44 12.40 -0.79 -2.37
C ILE A 44 12.71 -1.19 -3.81
N LYS A 45 13.04 -2.47 -4.07
CA LYS A 45 13.28 -2.93 -5.45
C LYS A 45 12.05 -2.75 -6.34
N ARG A 46 10.85 -2.97 -5.80
CA ARG A 46 9.59 -2.90 -6.57
C ARG A 46 8.95 -1.52 -6.62
N HIS A 47 9.15 -0.68 -5.60
CA HIS A 47 8.46 0.59 -5.41
C HIS A 47 9.39 1.75 -5.07
N GLY A 48 10.71 1.54 -5.03
CA GLY A 48 11.70 2.59 -4.69
C GLY A 48 11.78 3.72 -5.72
N HIS A 49 11.26 3.48 -6.93
CA HIS A 49 11.05 4.52 -7.95
C HIS A 49 9.91 5.48 -7.60
N ARG A 50 9.04 5.12 -6.65
CA ARG A 50 7.97 5.99 -6.17
C ARG A 50 8.51 6.97 -5.14
N CYS A 51 7.80 8.09 -5.02
CA CYS A 51 8.07 9.15 -4.05
C CYS A 51 6.77 9.47 -3.28
N LEU A 52 6.92 10.02 -2.07
CA LEU A 52 5.79 10.39 -1.20
C LEU A 52 4.83 11.42 -1.87
N LYS A 53 5.35 12.17 -2.85
CA LYS A 53 4.60 13.13 -3.67
C LYS A 53 4.78 12.78 -5.15
N GLU A 54 4.10 11.72 -5.60
CA GLU A 54 4.16 11.23 -7.00
C GLU A 54 3.85 12.31 -8.08
N PHE A 55 3.36 13.51 -7.69
CA PHE A 55 3.06 14.64 -8.56
C PHE A 55 4.01 15.85 -8.44
N ASP A 56 5.00 15.80 -7.55
CA ASP A 56 5.99 16.87 -7.36
C ASP A 56 7.31 16.42 -8.00
N LEU A 57 7.68 17.01 -9.14
CA LEU A 57 8.90 16.69 -9.90
C LEU A 57 10.19 16.92 -9.10
N ARG A 58 10.12 17.66 -7.98
CA ARG A 58 11.26 17.90 -7.07
C ARG A 58 11.35 16.88 -5.93
N SER A 59 10.38 15.97 -5.83
CA SER A 59 10.34 15.00 -4.74
C SER A 59 11.34 13.86 -4.97
N THR A 60 12.16 13.61 -3.95
CA THR A 60 13.22 12.59 -4.04
C THR A 60 12.60 11.18 -3.98
N PRO A 61 12.93 10.28 -4.93
CA PRO A 61 12.44 8.90 -4.88
C PRO A 61 12.97 8.18 -3.65
N TRP A 62 12.23 7.19 -3.16
CA TRP A 62 12.60 6.43 -1.96
C TRP A 62 13.93 5.70 -2.11
N TYR A 63 14.34 5.37 -3.33
CA TYR A 63 15.68 4.84 -3.61
C TYR A 63 16.80 5.85 -3.29
N ARG A 64 16.61 7.16 -3.53
CA ARG A 64 17.61 8.20 -3.22
C ARG A 64 17.53 8.68 -1.76
N ASN A 65 16.35 8.70 -1.16
CA ASN A 65 16.19 9.11 0.25
C ASN A 65 15.23 8.18 1.00
N PRO A 66 15.74 7.00 1.44
CA PRO A 66 14.92 6.01 2.13
C PRO A 66 14.52 6.46 3.54
N LYS A 67 15.12 7.53 4.09
CA LYS A 67 14.76 8.08 5.41
C LYS A 67 13.31 8.54 5.47
N SER A 68 12.79 9.09 4.36
CA SER A 68 11.38 9.50 4.26
C SER A 68 10.42 8.30 4.33
N LEU A 69 10.82 7.17 3.75
CA LEU A 69 10.07 5.92 3.82
C LEU A 69 10.12 5.32 5.22
N VAL A 70 11.28 5.34 5.87
CA VAL A 70 11.45 4.88 7.26
C VAL A 70 10.56 5.67 8.22
N LYS A 71 10.51 7.01 8.11
CA LYS A 71 9.59 7.84 8.91
C LYS A 71 8.12 7.48 8.68
N LEU A 72 7.74 7.20 7.43
CA LEU A 72 6.38 6.75 7.13
C LEU A 72 6.10 5.36 7.72
N LEU A 73 7.05 4.44 7.66
CA LEU A 73 6.93 3.12 8.29
C LEU A 73 6.84 3.24 9.82
N GLN A 74 7.61 4.12 10.45
CA GLN A 74 7.54 4.40 11.89
C GLN A 74 6.14 4.90 12.29
N ASN A 75 5.54 5.79 11.50
CA ASN A 75 4.18 6.26 11.73
C ASN A 75 3.13 5.16 11.55
N LEU A 76 3.32 4.26 10.57
CA LEU A 76 2.41 3.14 10.32
C LEU A 76 2.56 2.01 11.36
N CYS A 77 3.73 1.83 11.96
CA CYS A 77 3.95 0.83 13.01
C CYS A 77 3.04 1.09 14.21
N GLY A 78 2.39 0.04 14.74
CA GLY A 78 1.45 0.13 15.85
C GLY A 78 0.04 0.62 15.48
N THR A 79 -0.22 0.99 14.22
CA THR A 79 -1.58 1.13 13.64
C THR A 79 -1.91 -0.07 12.75
N CYS A 80 -1.22 -1.18 12.99
CA CYS A 80 -1.26 -2.38 12.19
C CYS A 80 -2.55 -3.16 12.47
N GLU A 81 -3.68 -2.69 11.93
CA GLU A 81 -4.78 -3.59 11.67
C GLU A 81 -4.28 -4.61 10.65
N ARG A 82 -4.24 -5.88 11.06
CA ARG A 82 -3.86 -7.00 10.19
C ARG A 82 -4.61 -6.80 8.87
N PRO A 83 -3.96 -6.84 7.69
CA PRO A 83 -4.67 -6.68 6.44
C PRO A 83 -5.80 -7.69 6.45
N VAL A 84 -7.03 -7.21 6.60
CA VAL A 84 -8.22 -8.05 6.52
C VAL A 84 -8.03 -8.74 5.19
N GLN A 85 -7.89 -10.08 5.23
CA GLN A 85 -7.83 -10.85 4.00
C GLN A 85 -8.96 -10.32 3.16
N LYS A 86 -8.69 -9.96 1.90
CA LYS A 86 -9.73 -9.51 1.00
C LYS A 86 -10.75 -10.64 0.98
N VAL A 87 -11.79 -10.51 1.79
CA VAL A 87 -12.96 -11.35 1.70
C VAL A 87 -13.40 -11.10 0.27
N ASP A 88 -13.43 -12.16 -0.53
CA ASP A 88 -13.99 -12.05 -1.87
C ASP A 88 -15.33 -11.36 -1.68
N ASP A 89 -15.42 -10.14 -2.18
CA ASP A 89 -16.54 -9.26 -1.93
C ASP A 89 -17.79 -9.99 -2.41
N ASP A 90 -18.56 -10.57 -1.48
CA ASP A 90 -19.81 -11.20 -1.83
C ASP A 90 -20.74 -10.08 -2.29
N TYR A 91 -20.85 -9.95 -3.61
CA TYR A 91 -21.68 -8.94 -4.25
C TYR A 91 -23.13 -9.06 -3.80
N ASP A 92 -23.58 -10.26 -3.43
CA ASP A 92 -24.92 -10.46 -2.88
C ASP A 92 -25.08 -9.86 -1.49
N GLU A 93 -24.09 -9.99 -0.62
CA GLU A 93 -24.08 -9.39 0.72
C GLU A 93 -24.06 -7.86 0.62
N ILE A 94 -23.16 -7.30 -0.20
CA ILE A 94 -23.03 -5.85 -0.40
C ILE A 94 -24.34 -5.25 -0.93
N ILE A 95 -24.97 -5.90 -1.91
CA ILE A 95 -26.23 -5.42 -2.48
C ILE A 95 -27.39 -5.59 -1.48
N SER A 96 -27.33 -6.59 -0.59
CA SER A 96 -28.35 -6.80 0.44
C SER A 96 -28.21 -5.83 1.62
N GLN A 97 -27.01 -5.31 1.90
CA GLN A 97 -26.77 -4.27 2.91
C GLN A 97 -27.25 -2.87 2.49
N LEU A 98 -27.63 -2.67 1.22
CA LEU A 98 -28.23 -1.41 0.78
C LEU A 98 -29.60 -1.21 1.45
N ARG A 99 -29.78 -0.09 2.16
CA ARG A 99 -31.05 0.31 2.80
C ARG A 99 -32.20 0.64 1.82
N VAL A 100 -32.07 0.27 0.55
CA VAL A 100 -33.02 0.62 -0.51
C VAL A 100 -33.81 -0.63 -0.88
N PRO A 101 -35.15 -0.57 -1.00
CA PRO A 101 -35.91 -1.67 -1.56
C PRO A 101 -35.53 -1.82 -3.03
N LEU A 102 -34.78 -2.88 -3.35
CA LEU A 102 -34.34 -3.17 -4.71
C LEU A 102 -35.28 -4.20 -5.35
N ASP A 103 -35.84 -3.87 -6.50
CA ASP A 103 -36.54 -4.83 -7.36
C ASP A 103 -35.54 -5.84 -7.97
N PHE A 104 -35.98 -7.06 -8.26
CA PHE A 104 -35.13 -8.17 -8.73
C PHE A 104 -34.32 -7.79 -9.98
N LYS A 105 -34.93 -7.01 -10.89
CA LYS A 105 -34.26 -6.51 -12.10
C LYS A 105 -33.13 -5.53 -11.77
N SER A 106 -33.37 -4.61 -10.83
CA SER A 106 -32.37 -3.63 -10.38
C SER A 106 -31.18 -4.30 -9.68
N ARG A 107 -31.45 -5.36 -8.90
CA ARG A 107 -30.42 -6.19 -8.26
C ARG A 107 -29.55 -6.90 -9.29
N CYS A 108 -30.15 -7.48 -10.33
CA CYS A 108 -29.41 -8.14 -11.41
C CYS A 108 -28.52 -7.14 -12.19
N PHE A 109 -29.06 -5.97 -12.52
CA PHE A 109 -28.30 -4.92 -13.20
C PHE A 109 -27.11 -4.45 -12.36
N LEU A 110 -27.31 -4.27 -11.04
CA LEU A 110 -26.26 -3.84 -10.12
C LEU A 110 -25.15 -4.89 -10.01
N LYS A 111 -25.49 -6.19 -9.94
CA LYS A 111 -24.50 -7.29 -9.97
C LYS A 111 -23.63 -7.27 -11.23
N LEU A 112 -24.18 -6.89 -12.37
CA LEU A 112 -23.44 -6.81 -13.63
C LEU A 112 -22.60 -5.53 -13.75
N LEU A 113 -23.07 -4.42 -13.18
CA LEU A 113 -22.41 -3.12 -13.28
C LEU A 113 -21.28 -2.95 -12.26
N LEU A 114 -21.49 -3.38 -11.01
CA LEU A 114 -20.51 -3.25 -9.92
C LEU A 114 -19.10 -3.78 -10.27
N PRO A 115 -18.93 -4.99 -10.83
CA PRO A 115 -17.61 -5.51 -11.17
C PRO A 115 -16.95 -4.71 -12.30
N ARG A 116 -17.73 -4.17 -13.26
CA ARG A 116 -17.20 -3.34 -14.35
C ARG A 116 -16.72 -1.99 -13.84
N CYS A 117 -17.49 -1.33 -12.97
CA CYS A 117 -17.10 -0.06 -12.36
C CYS A 117 -15.83 -0.21 -11.53
N ARG A 118 -15.76 -1.25 -10.67
CA ARG A 118 -14.57 -1.53 -9.86
C ARG A 118 -13.34 -1.82 -10.74
N ARG A 119 -13.51 -2.57 -11.84
CA ARG A 119 -12.44 -2.83 -12.82
C ARG A 119 -11.98 -1.54 -13.52
N GLY A 120 -12.91 -0.66 -13.90
CA GLY A 120 -12.61 0.64 -14.50
C GLY A 120 -11.84 1.58 -13.55
N VAL A 121 -12.26 1.67 -12.29
CA VAL A 121 -11.54 2.45 -11.27
C VAL A 121 -10.13 1.89 -11.05
N ARG A 122 -10.01 0.56 -10.93
CA ARG A 122 -8.70 -0.10 -10.82
C ARG A 122 -7.81 0.15 -12.04
N GLY A 123 -8.39 0.19 -13.24
CA GLY A 123 -7.69 0.54 -14.48
C GLY A 123 -7.21 1.98 -14.50
N ARG A 124 -8.05 2.93 -14.05
CA ARG A 124 -7.68 4.35 -13.93
C ARG A 124 -6.53 4.56 -12.93
N GLU A 125 -6.57 3.88 -11.79
CA GLU A 125 -5.49 3.92 -10.80
C GLU A 125 -4.21 3.25 -11.31
N ALA A 126 -4.33 2.17 -12.09
CA ALA A 126 -3.18 1.53 -12.74
C ALA A 126 -2.56 2.41 -13.84
N ALA A 127 -3.37 3.15 -14.60
CA ALA A 127 -2.90 4.08 -15.63
C ALA A 127 -2.04 5.22 -15.04
N LYS A 128 -2.24 5.56 -13.77
CA LYS A 128 -1.38 6.51 -13.03
C LYS A 128 0.07 6.02 -12.86
N VAL A 129 0.29 4.70 -12.94
CA VAL A 129 1.62 4.08 -12.80
C VAL A 129 2.45 4.18 -14.10
N ILE A 130 1.82 4.45 -15.24
CA ILE A 130 2.49 4.52 -16.55
C ILE A 130 3.18 5.87 -16.78
N HIS A 131 2.61 6.96 -16.25
CA HIS A 131 3.12 8.31 -16.49
C HIS A 131 4.55 8.57 -15.96
N PRO A 132 4.96 8.16 -14.74
CA PRO A 132 6.32 8.40 -14.28
C PRO A 132 7.39 7.52 -14.97
N PHE A 133 6.99 6.46 -15.68
CA PHE A 133 7.92 5.59 -16.40
C PHE A 133 8.47 6.26 -17.68
N CYS A 134 7.73 7.21 -18.26
CA CYS A 134 8.12 7.88 -19.49
C CYS A 134 9.03 9.12 -19.27
N VAL A 135 9.11 9.64 -18.04
CA VAL A 135 9.86 10.88 -17.73
C VAL A 135 11.28 10.61 -17.19
N HIS A 136 11.66 9.34 -17.00
CA HIS A 136 12.99 8.93 -16.51
C HIS A 136 13.81 8.11 -17.53
N SER A 137 13.35 8.03 -18.78
CA SER A 137 14.14 7.50 -19.91
C SER A 137 14.50 8.63 -20.86
N ASN A 138 15.50 9.42 -20.48
CA ASN A 138 16.36 10.20 -21.37
C ASN A 138 17.71 10.40 -20.68
#